data_AF-A0ABD1XLM3-F1
#
_entry.id   AF-A0ABD1XLM3-F1
#
_cell.length_a   1.000
_cell.length_b   1.000
_cell.length_c   1.000
_cell.angle_alpha   90.00
_cell.angle_beta   90.00
_cell.angle_gamma   90.00
#
_symmetry.space_group_name_H-M   'P 1'
#
loop_
_entity.id
_entity.type
_entity.pdbx_description
1 polymer ?
#
loop_
_entity_poly.entity_id
_entity_poly.type
_entity_poly.pdbx_seq_one_letter_code
_entity_poly.pdbx_strand_id
1 'polypeptide(L)'
;MGSVKAAPILLLLFLATVSAQTTSTFNVTTLLDGFPDFSALNQLLTSTKVADEINSRQSLTILAVTNGVLSAFQGSNPNTDLSDVLRYHVLLQFFDLDELQILVFGERRRFSLDASGDYRETAQKRG
;
A
#
# COMPACT_ATOMS: atom_id res chain seq x y z
N MET A 1 20.29 -40.50 -38.81
CA MET A 1 19.31 -39.49 -38.37
C MET A 1 19.20 -39.52 -36.85
N GLY A 2 19.28 -38.38 -36.16
CA GLY A 2 18.78 -38.30 -34.79
C GLY A 2 19.66 -37.50 -33.84
N SER A 3 19.50 -36.18 -33.81
CA SER A 3 19.92 -35.32 -32.67
C SER A 3 19.16 -33.98 -32.65
N VAL A 4 17.89 -33.94 -33.06
CA VAL A 4 17.08 -32.69 -33.06
C VAL A 4 15.99 -32.66 -31.97
N LYS A 5 15.92 -33.66 -31.09
CA LYS A 5 14.87 -33.75 -30.05
C LYS A 5 15.17 -32.93 -28.78
N ALA A 6 16.42 -32.53 -28.52
CA ALA A 6 16.79 -31.84 -27.28
C ALA A 6 16.48 -30.33 -27.30
N ALA A 7 16.60 -29.67 -28.45
CA ALA A 7 16.33 -28.24 -28.61
C ALA A 7 14.87 -27.83 -28.29
N PRO A 8 13.81 -28.54 -28.76
CA PRO A 8 12.44 -28.19 -28.40
C PRO A 8 12.14 -28.44 -26.93
N ILE A 9 12.78 -29.44 -26.31
CA ILE A 9 12.64 -29.75 -24.89
C ILE A 9 13.25 -28.64 -24.04
N LEU A 10 14.43 -28.14 -24.39
CA LEU A 10 15.08 -27.02 -23.70
C LEU A 10 14.26 -25.73 -23.84
N LEU A 11 13.68 -25.48 -25.01
CA LEU A 11 12.80 -24.33 -25.26
C LEU A 11 11.49 -24.43 -24.44
N LEU A 12 10.89 -25.62 -24.34
CA LEU A 12 9.70 -25.86 -23.50
C LEU A 12 10.01 -25.70 -22.01
N LEU A 13 11.16 -26.18 -21.54
CA LEU A 13 11.61 -25.98 -20.16
C LEU A 13 11.85 -24.49 -19.86
N PHE A 14 12.47 -23.76 -20.79
CA PHE A 14 12.68 -22.32 -20.65
C PHE A 14 11.35 -21.54 -20.61
N LEU A 15 10.41 -21.86 -21.51
CA LEU A 15 9.06 -21.26 -21.50
C LEU A 15 8.29 -21.58 -20.21
N ALA A 16 8.43 -22.80 -19.66
CA ALA A 16 7.79 -23.19 -18.41
C ALA A 16 8.36 -22.46 -17.18
N THR A 17 9.64 -22.06 -17.21
CA THR A 17 10.25 -21.29 -16.12
C THR A 17 9.88 -19.80 -16.14
N VAL A 18 9.59 -19.23 -17.30
CA VAL A 18 9.22 -17.80 -17.44
C VAL A 18 7.79 -17.53 -16.95
N SER A 19 6.90 -18.52 -16.99
CA SER A 19 5.50 -18.38 -16.54
C SER A 19 5.30 -18.54 -15.03
N ALA A 20 6.33 -18.99 -14.29
CA ALA A 20 6.28 -19.12 -12.83
C ALA A 20 6.63 -17.80 -12.12
N GLN A 21 5.95 -16.71 -12.47
CA GLN A 21 6.01 -15.49 -11.68
C GLN A 21 5.06 -15.65 -10.49
N THR A 22 5.60 -15.95 -9.31
CA THR A 22 4.84 -15.94 -8.06
C THR A 22 4.54 -14.49 -7.70
N THR A 23 3.36 -13.99 -8.08
CA THR A 23 2.85 -12.74 -7.51
C THR A 23 2.53 -13.01 -6.04
N SER A 24 3.23 -12.36 -5.11
CA SER A 24 2.86 -12.38 -3.69
C SER A 24 1.54 -11.65 -3.53
N THR A 25 0.43 -12.39 -3.56
CA THR A 25 -0.89 -11.85 -3.26
C THR A 25 -0.99 -11.67 -1.75
N PHE A 26 -0.94 -10.43 -1.26
CA PHE A 26 -1.24 -10.14 0.14
C PHE A 26 -2.74 -9.93 0.29
N ASN A 27 -3.33 -10.50 1.34
CA ASN A 27 -4.70 -10.22 1.72
C ASN A 27 -4.69 -9.16 2.83
N VAL A 28 -5.22 -7.99 2.52
CA VAL A 28 -5.28 -6.84 3.41
C VAL A 28 -6.04 -7.15 4.69
N THR A 29 -7.19 -7.84 4.59
CA THR A 29 -8.03 -8.10 5.76
C THR A 29 -7.34 -9.03 6.74
N THR A 30 -6.63 -10.04 6.22
CA THR A 30 -5.78 -10.93 7.03
C THR A 30 -4.61 -10.20 7.67
N LEU A 31 -4.05 -9.19 7.01
CA LEU A 31 -2.97 -8.36 7.57
C LEU A 31 -3.50 -7.50 8.73
N LEU A 32 -4.67 -6.91 8.56
CA LEU A 32 -5.32 -6.07 9.58
C LEU A 32 -5.78 -6.86 10.82
N ASP A 33 -6.05 -8.17 10.69
CA ASP A 33 -6.41 -9.03 11.83
C ASP A 33 -5.32 -9.07 12.92
N GLY A 34 -4.06 -8.82 12.56
CA GLY A 34 -2.95 -8.71 13.52
C GLY A 34 -3.00 -7.44 14.40
N PHE A 35 -3.90 -6.50 14.11
CA PHE A 35 -3.95 -5.18 14.74
C PHE A 35 -5.37 -4.88 15.29
N PRO A 36 -5.63 -5.14 16.58
CA PRO A 36 -6.94 -4.96 17.20
C PRO A 36 -7.52 -3.54 17.06
N ASP A 37 -6.66 -2.53 17.06
CA ASP A 37 -7.01 -1.11 16.93
C ASP A 37 -7.59 -0.72 15.56
N PHE A 38 -7.50 -1.61 14.57
CA PHE A 38 -8.04 -1.43 13.21
C PHE A 38 -9.16 -2.43 12.88
N SER A 39 -9.68 -3.16 13.86
CA SER A 39 -10.75 -4.14 13.67
C SER A 39 -12.02 -3.54 13.06
N ALA A 40 -12.41 -2.32 13.46
CA ALA A 40 -13.56 -1.64 12.87
C ALA A 40 -13.33 -1.29 11.39
N LEU A 41 -12.11 -0.86 11.04
CA LEU A 41 -11.72 -0.61 9.65
C LEU A 41 -11.83 -1.91 8.83
N ASN A 42 -11.29 -3.01 9.35
CA ASN A 42 -11.30 -4.30 8.66
C ASN A 42 -12.73 -4.81 8.40
N GLN A 43 -13.60 -4.68 9.40
CA GLN A 43 -15.02 -5.01 9.26
C GLN A 43 -15.72 -4.15 8.20
N LEU A 44 -15.43 -2.84 8.16
CA LEU A 44 -16.00 -1.93 7.18
C LEU A 44 -15.50 -2.22 5.76
N LEU A 45 -14.21 -2.49 5.57
CA LEU A 45 -13.65 -2.87 4.27
C LEU A 45 -14.33 -4.14 3.74
N THR A 46 -14.60 -5.10 4.62
CA THR A 46 -15.27 -6.35 4.27
C THR A 46 -16.75 -6.13 3.94
N SER A 47 -17.49 -5.40 4.78
CA SER A 47 -18.94 -5.20 4.59
C SER A 47 -19.27 -4.34 3.37
N THR A 48 -18.40 -3.39 3.02
CA THR A 48 -18.55 -2.50 1.85
C THR A 48 -18.02 -3.11 0.56
N LYS A 49 -17.45 -4.33 0.59
CA LYS A 49 -16.76 -5.00 -0.53
C LYS A 49 -15.54 -4.27 -1.10
N VAL A 50 -15.10 -3.19 -0.44
CA VAL A 50 -13.84 -2.50 -0.80
C VAL A 50 -12.66 -3.46 -0.62
N ALA A 51 -12.73 -4.40 0.33
CA ALA A 51 -11.75 -5.47 0.51
C ALA A 51 -11.48 -6.27 -0.78
N ASP A 52 -12.52 -6.58 -1.58
CA ASP A 52 -12.36 -7.33 -2.82
C ASP A 52 -11.61 -6.50 -3.88
N GLU A 53 -11.91 -5.20 -3.94
CA GLU A 53 -11.25 -4.28 -4.87
C GLU A 53 -9.77 -4.09 -4.54
N ILE A 54 -9.43 -3.90 -3.26
CA ILE A 54 -8.04 -3.67 -2.83
C ILE A 54 -7.20 -4.94 -2.90
N ASN A 55 -7.77 -6.09 -2.55
CA ASN A 55 -7.07 -7.38 -2.60
C ASN A 55 -6.79 -7.86 -4.03
N SER A 56 -7.49 -7.30 -5.03
CA SER A 56 -7.22 -7.59 -6.45
C SER A 56 -5.97 -6.89 -6.98
N ARG A 57 -5.37 -5.97 -6.22
CA ARG A 57 -4.24 -5.13 -6.67
C ARG A 57 -2.91 -5.73 -6.25
N GLN A 58 -1.88 -5.45 -7.06
CA GLN A 58 -0.52 -5.92 -6.81
C GLN A 58 0.26 -5.02 -5.83
N SER A 59 -0.12 -3.76 -5.70
CA SER A 59 0.57 -2.75 -4.89
C SER A 59 -0.44 -1.68 -4.47
N LEU A 60 -0.39 -1.25 -3.20
CA LEU A 60 -1.24 -0.22 -2.62
C LEU A 60 -0.68 0.27 -1.28
N THR A 61 -1.15 1.43 -0.83
CA THR A 61 -0.92 1.95 0.53
C THR A 61 -2.26 2.27 1.18
N ILE A 62 -2.48 1.78 2.41
CA ILE A 62 -3.72 2.02 3.16
C ILE A 62 -3.44 3.01 4.28
N LEU A 63 -4.19 4.10 4.29
CA LEU A 63 -4.19 5.08 5.37
C LEU A 63 -5.10 4.57 6.49
N ALA A 64 -4.58 3.67 7.31
CA ALA A 64 -5.36 2.99 8.34
C ALA A 64 -5.81 3.96 9.45
N VAL A 65 -7.10 3.95 9.75
CA VAL A 65 -7.74 4.79 10.77
C VAL A 65 -8.09 3.93 11.97
N THR A 66 -7.81 4.43 13.18
CA THR A 66 -8.10 3.71 14.42
C THR A 66 -9.61 3.64 14.71
N ASN A 67 -10.02 2.63 15.47
CA ASN A 67 -11.42 2.41 15.87
C ASN A 67 -12.07 3.64 16.53
N GLY A 68 -11.32 4.38 17.36
CA GLY A 68 -11.82 5.58 18.04
C GLY A 68 -12.20 6.71 17.08
N VAL A 69 -11.40 6.94 16.04
CA VAL A 69 -11.69 7.97 15.03
C VAL A 69 -12.82 7.52 14.11
N LEU A 70 -12.84 6.24 13.70
CA LEU A 70 -13.90 5.67 12.86
C LEU A 70 -15.28 5.71 13.54
N SER A 71 -15.35 5.38 14.83
CA SER A 71 -16.60 5.42 15.59
C SER A 71 -17.12 6.85 15.76
N ALA A 72 -16.23 7.81 16.08
CA ALA A 72 -16.59 9.22 16.15
C ALA A 72 -17.07 9.78 14.80
N PHE A 73 -16.43 9.37 13.70
CA PHE A 73 -16.82 9.75 12.35
C PHE A 73 -18.21 9.22 11.98
N GLN A 74 -18.48 7.93 12.20
CA GLN A 74 -19.78 7.33 11.94
C GLN A 74 -20.90 7.96 12.79
N GLY A 75 -20.62 8.25 14.06
CA GLY A 75 -21.58 8.93 14.94
C GLY A 75 -21.93 10.35 14.49
N SER A 76 -20.96 11.06 13.89
CA SER A 76 -21.16 12.42 13.37
C SER A 76 -21.76 12.45 11.96
N ASN A 77 -21.63 11.36 11.20
CA ASN A 77 -21.99 11.29 9.78
C ASN A 77 -22.84 10.03 9.46
N PRO A 78 -24.07 9.92 9.98
CA PRO A 78 -24.87 8.69 9.90
C PRO A 78 -25.35 8.34 8.48
N ASN A 79 -25.41 9.31 7.57
CA ASN A 79 -25.91 9.13 6.20
C ASN A 79 -24.79 9.09 5.15
N THR A 80 -23.53 9.04 5.56
CA THR A 80 -22.39 9.04 4.64
C THR A 80 -22.18 7.64 4.06
N ASP A 81 -21.94 7.58 2.75
CA ASP A 81 -21.49 6.35 2.11
C ASP A 81 -20.05 6.04 2.52
N LEU A 82 -19.91 5.07 3.43
CA LEU A 82 -18.61 4.65 3.92
C LEU A 82 -17.76 3.97 2.84
N SER A 83 -18.38 3.39 1.80
CA SER A 83 -17.61 2.71 0.75
C SER A 83 -16.72 3.70 -0.02
N ASP A 84 -17.27 4.84 -0.44
CA ASP A 84 -16.51 5.89 -1.11
C ASP A 84 -15.44 6.49 -0.20
N VAL A 85 -15.77 6.77 1.06
CA VAL A 85 -14.80 7.28 2.04
C VAL A 85 -13.63 6.32 2.21
N LEU A 86 -13.89 5.01 2.30
CA LEU A 86 -12.83 3.99 2.42
C LEU A 86 -11.98 3.92 1.15
N ARG A 87 -12.57 4.08 -0.04
CA ARG A 87 -11.82 4.12 -1.31
C ARG A 87 -10.83 5.29 -1.34
N TYR A 88 -11.18 6.44 -0.76
CA TYR A 88 -10.25 7.59 -0.65
C TYR A 88 -9.07 7.33 0.30
N HIS A 89 -9.21 6.41 1.27
CA HIS A 89 -8.13 6.05 2.18
C HIS A 89 -7.16 5.01 1.58
N VAL A 90 -7.40 4.56 0.36
CA VAL A 90 -6.58 3.56 -0.33
C VAL A 90 -5.88 4.22 -1.52
N LEU A 91 -4.56 4.27 -1.44
CA LEU A 91 -3.70 4.73 -2.52
C LEU A 91 -3.32 3.55 -3.41
N LEU A 92 -3.49 3.70 -4.73
CA LEU A 92 -3.32 2.62 -5.70
C LEU A 92 -1.86 2.27 -6.02
N GLN A 93 -0.92 3.01 -5.42
CA GLN A 93 0.50 2.77 -5.53
C GLN A 93 1.09 2.70 -4.12
N PHE A 94 2.11 1.86 -3.97
CA PHE A 94 2.91 1.83 -2.75
C PHE A 94 3.76 3.09 -2.68
N PHE A 95 3.69 3.78 -1.55
CA PHE A 95 4.53 4.93 -1.21
C PHE A 95 5.42 4.60 -0.04
N ASP A 96 6.72 4.84 -0.21
CA ASP A 96 7.65 4.85 0.92
C ASP A 96 7.43 6.10 1.79
N LEU A 97 7.89 6.04 3.05
CA LEU A 97 7.73 7.15 4.00
C LEU A 97 8.33 8.46 3.46
N ASP A 98 9.47 8.39 2.78
CA ASP A 98 10.14 9.56 2.19
C ASP A 98 9.31 10.16 1.05
N GLU A 99 8.71 9.31 0.21
CA GLU A 99 7.84 9.74 -0.89
C GLU A 99 6.56 10.38 -0.35
N LEU A 100 5.96 9.78 0.68
CA LEU A 100 4.78 10.32 1.34
C LEU A 100 5.07 11.68 2.00
N GLN A 101 6.22 11.83 2.64
CA GLN A 101 6.65 13.10 3.22
C GLN A 101 6.81 14.18 2.15
N ILE A 102 7.40 13.85 1.00
CA ILE A 102 7.53 14.81 -0.11
C ILE A 102 6.15 15.24 -0.62
N LEU A 103 5.19 14.33 -0.74
CA LEU A 103 3.83 14.65 -1.16
C LEU A 103 3.10 15.57 -0.18
N VAL A 104 3.27 15.33 1.13
CA VAL A 104 2.58 16.11 2.18
C VAL A 104 3.21 17.50 2.35
N PHE A 105 4.54 17.58 2.31
CA PHE A 105 5.25 18.81 2.67
C PHE A 105 5.74 19.63 1.47
N GLY A 106 5.65 19.12 0.24
CA GLY A 106 5.88 19.88 -1.00
C GLY A 106 7.29 20.43 -1.21
N GLU A 107 8.19 20.27 -0.25
CA GLU A 107 9.55 20.77 -0.29
C GLU A 107 10.52 19.65 0.08
N ARG A 108 11.58 19.47 -0.74
CA ARG A 108 12.80 18.81 -0.27
C ARG A 108 13.40 19.68 0.83
N ARG A 109 12.84 19.63 2.04
CA ARG A 109 13.53 20.04 3.25
C ARG A 109 14.72 19.11 3.36
N ARG A 110 15.88 19.57 2.92
CA ARG A 110 17.15 18.88 3.15
C ARG A 110 17.35 18.89 4.65
N PHE A 111 16.89 17.86 5.33
CA PHE A 111 17.38 17.52 6.67
C PHE A 111 18.85 17.15 6.49
N SER A 112 19.72 18.16 6.55
CA SER A 112 21.15 17.91 6.60
C SER A 112 21.45 17.37 7.99
N LEU A 113 21.84 16.10 8.07
CA LEU A 113 22.53 15.61 9.25
C LEU A 113 23.85 16.39 9.35
N ASP A 114 24.01 17.17 10.41
CA ASP A 114 25.33 17.65 10.76
C ASP A 114 26.17 16.47 11.30
N ALA A 115 27.49 16.62 11.34
CA ALA A 115 28.38 15.59 11.86
C ALA A 115 28.18 15.32 13.38
N SER A 116 27.29 16.06 14.04
CA SER A 116 26.94 15.94 15.46
C SER A 116 25.64 15.16 15.69
N GLY A 117 24.94 14.75 14.63
CA GLY A 117 23.69 14.01 14.72
C GLY A 117 22.49 14.84 15.19
N ASP A 118 22.58 16.17 15.14
CA ASP A 118 21.51 17.06 15.56
C ASP A 118 20.71 17.56 14.34
N TYR A 119 19.38 17.51 14.45
CA TYR A 119 18.47 17.89 13.37
C TYR A 119 18.18 19.39 13.44
N ARG A 120 18.82 20.20 12.59
CA ARG A 120 18.51 21.62 12.49
C ARG A 120 17.86 21.97 11.15
N GLU A 121 16.69 22.59 11.23
CA GLU A 121 15.94 23.10 10.07
C GLU A 121 16.65 24.34 9.51
N THR A 122 17.27 24.24 8.34
CA THR A 122 17.79 25.39 7.61
C THR A 122 16.80 25.83 6.54
N ALA A 123 15.98 26.83 6.86
CA ALA A 123 15.09 27.45 5.88
C ALA A 123 15.90 28.28 4.87
N GLN A 124 16.03 27.79 3.64
CA GLN A 124 16.63 28.50 2.51
C GLN A 124 15.64 29.54 1.99
N LYS A 125 15.75 30.79 2.47
CA LYS A 125 14.98 31.93 1.95
C LYS A 125 15.41 32.19 0.49
N ARG A 126 14.54 31.89 -0.48
CA ARG A 126 14.73 32.33 -1.88
C ARG A 126 14.62 33.85 -1.92
N GLY A 127 15.67 34.51 -2.39
CA GLY A 127 15.67 35.94 -2.75
C GLY A 127 14.99 36.20 -4.09
#